data_AF-A0A7X0SBL7-F1
#
_entry.id   AF-A0A7X0SBL7-F1
#
_cell.length_a   1.000
_cell.length_b   1.000
_cell.length_c   1.000
_cell.angle_alpha   90.00
_cell.angle_beta   90.00
_cell.angle_gamma   90.00
#
_symmetry.space_group_name_H-M   'P 1'
#
loop_
_entity.id
_entity.type
_entity.pdbx_description
1 polymer ?
#
loop_
_entity_poly.entity_id
_entity_poly.type
_entity_poly.pdbx_seq_one_letter_code
_entity_poly.pdbx_strand_id
1 'polypeptide(L)'
;MEKPSNISIKKYGIGTLALIISIFSIMFSFTYIGGKYIGDHILSTLGLSLPIKIISIILFFIAVFIGHKYKNDYLAKTGRNLSIACIFIISILTLIGTQF
;
A
#
# COMPACT_ATOMS: atom_id res chain seq x y z
N MET A 1 35.22 29.04 8.14
CA MET A 1 33.84 29.00 8.64
C MET A 1 33.14 27.85 7.95
N GLU A 2 33.07 26.70 8.60
CA GLU A 2 32.43 25.49 8.09
C GLU A 2 30.90 25.67 8.19
N LYS A 3 30.18 25.54 7.07
CA LYS A 3 28.71 25.61 7.07
C LYS A 3 28.19 24.47 7.94
N PRO A 4 27.30 24.71 8.93
CA PRO A 4 26.66 23.62 9.63
C PRO A 4 25.88 22.80 8.60
N SER A 5 26.30 21.55 8.41
CA SER A 5 25.58 20.57 7.63
C SER A 5 24.21 20.42 8.26
N ASN A 6 23.18 20.87 7.53
CA ASN A 6 21.80 20.77 7.96
C ASN A 6 21.41 19.30 7.89
N ILE A 7 21.73 18.55 8.95
CA ILE A 7 21.28 17.18 9.13
C ILE A 7 19.77 17.30 9.37
N SER A 8 19.00 17.28 8.29
CA SER A 8 17.55 17.16 8.37
C SER A 8 17.24 15.85 9.09
N ILE A 9 16.93 15.96 10.39
CA ILE A 9 16.50 14.83 11.21
C ILE A 9 15.13 14.43 10.67
N LYS A 10 15.13 13.55 9.67
CA LYS A 10 13.92 12.97 9.11
C LYS A 10 13.19 12.26 10.24
N LYS A 11 12.07 12.82 10.68
CA LYS A 11 11.24 12.23 11.74
C LYS A 11 10.62 10.92 11.25
N TYR A 12 10.57 9.94 12.14
CA TYR A 12 9.66 8.80 12.04
C TYR A 12 8.24 9.30 12.30
N GLY A 13 7.66 9.95 11.30
CA GLY A 13 6.32 10.52 11.38
C GLY A 13 5.26 9.59 10.80
N ILE A 14 4.08 10.19 10.62
CA ILE A 14 2.86 9.59 10.04
C ILE A 14 3.15 8.97 8.66
N GLY A 15 4.20 9.39 7.96
CA GLY A 15 4.72 8.73 6.77
C GLY A 15 5.03 7.24 6.90
N THR A 16 5.34 6.76 8.10
CA THR A 16 5.54 5.32 8.39
C THR A 16 4.25 4.52 8.22
N LEU A 17 3.09 5.13 8.49
CA LEU A 17 1.80 4.49 8.29
C LEU A 17 1.56 4.16 6.81
N ALA A 18 2.09 4.94 5.86
CA ALA A 18 1.97 4.61 4.44
C ALA A 18 2.59 3.25 4.11
N LEU A 19 3.72 2.92 4.76
CA LEU A 19 4.41 1.64 4.56
C LEU A 19 3.64 0.49 5.21
N ILE A 20 3.14 0.69 6.43
CA ILE A 20 2.30 -0.30 7.13
C ILE A 20 1.03 -0.59 6.34
N ILE A 21 0.33 0.44 5.86
CA ILE A 21 -0.87 0.31 5.04
C ILE A 21 -0.54 -0.41 3.72
N SER A 22 0.61 -0.12 3.10
CA SER A 22 1.04 -0.83 1.89
C SER A 22 1.23 -2.33 2.16
N ILE A 23 1.97 -2.70 3.20
CA ILE A 23 2.19 -4.10 3.57
C ILE A 23 0.87 -4.79 3.88
N PHE A 24 0.00 -4.13 4.63
CA PHE A 24 -1.33 -4.65 4.95
C PHE A 24 -2.17 -4.86 3.68
N SER A 25 -2.12 -3.93 2.74
CA SER A 25 -2.79 -4.03 1.44
C SER A 25 -2.27 -5.23 0.62
N ILE A 26 -0.96 -5.48 0.64
CA ILE A 26 -0.34 -6.64 -0.02
C ILE A 26 -0.82 -7.93 0.62
N MET A 27 -0.77 -8.05 1.95
CA MET A 27 -1.26 -9.23 2.66
C MET A 27 -2.75 -9.46 2.35
N PHE A 28 -3.55 -8.40 2.40
CA PHE A 28 -4.98 -8.48 2.10
C PHE A 28 -5.27 -8.97 0.67
N SER A 29 -4.43 -8.58 -0.30
CA SER A 29 -4.62 -8.87 -1.72
C SER A 29 -4.00 -10.19 -2.18
N PHE A 30 -2.89 -10.63 -1.58
CA PHE A 30 -2.11 -11.78 -2.06
C PHE A 30 -2.13 -12.99 -1.12
N THR A 31 -2.47 -12.81 0.15
CA THR A 31 -2.54 -13.96 1.07
C THR A 31 -3.78 -14.79 0.75
N TYR A 32 -3.57 -16.03 0.31
CA TYR A 32 -4.62 -17.01 0.04
C TYR A 32 -4.56 -18.11 1.09
N ILE A 33 -5.62 -18.24 1.90
CA ILE A 33 -5.71 -19.21 2.98
C ILE A 33 -7.05 -19.96 2.86
N GLY A 34 -6.99 -21.29 2.84
CA GLY A 34 -8.17 -22.14 2.91
C GLY A 34 -9.13 -22.03 1.72
N GLY A 35 -8.64 -21.71 0.51
CA GLY A 35 -9.48 -21.64 -0.69
C GLY A 35 -10.06 -20.24 -0.99
N LYS A 36 -9.81 -19.25 -0.13
CA LYS A 36 -10.19 -17.85 -0.33
C LYS A 36 -9.01 -16.93 -0.02
N TYR A 37 -9.03 -15.74 -0.59
CA TYR A 37 -8.09 -14.69 -0.18
C TYR A 37 -8.41 -14.24 1.25
N ILE A 38 -7.39 -13.88 2.04
CA ILE A 38 -7.56 -13.41 3.42
C ILE A 38 -8.49 -12.19 3.46
N GLY A 39 -8.40 -11.35 2.42
CA GLY A 39 -9.28 -10.22 2.25
C GLY A 39 -10.73 -10.62 2.09
N ASP A 40 -10.99 -11.74 1.41
CA ASP A 40 -12.34 -12.29 1.20
C ASP A 40 -12.89 -12.80 2.51
N HIS A 41 -12.03 -13.42 3.30
CA HIS A 41 -12.42 -13.91 4.61
C HIS A 41 -12.85 -12.78 5.54
N ILE A 42 -12.09 -11.67 5.55
CA ILE A 42 -12.42 -10.48 6.34
C ILE A 42 -13.68 -9.80 5.80
N LEU A 43 -13.78 -9.67 4.48
CA LEU A 43 -14.87 -8.96 3.83
C LEU A 43 -16.19 -9.72 3.87
N SER A 44 -16.13 -11.05 3.73
CA SER A 44 -17.26 -11.96 3.95
C SER A 44 -17.70 -11.96 5.40
N THR A 45 -16.78 -11.74 6.37
CA THR A 45 -17.15 -11.57 7.79
C THR A 45 -17.87 -10.24 8.01
N LEU A 46 -17.54 -9.21 7.22
CA LEU A 46 -18.21 -7.90 7.22
C LEU A 46 -19.51 -7.88 6.39
N GLY A 47 -19.88 -8.98 5.73
CA GLY A 47 -21.08 -9.06 4.88
C GLY A 47 -20.98 -8.32 3.55
N LEU A 48 -19.77 -7.94 3.12
CA LEU A 48 -19.52 -7.22 1.88
C LEU A 48 -19.02 -8.19 0.80
N SER A 49 -19.77 -8.40 -0.28
CA SER A 49 -19.34 -9.18 -1.44
C SER A 49 -18.65 -8.31 -2.50
N LEU A 50 -17.70 -7.47 -2.09
CA LEU A 50 -16.94 -6.67 -3.05
C LEU A 50 -15.67 -7.41 -3.50
N PRO A 51 -15.26 -7.30 -4.78
CA PRO A 51 -13.98 -7.83 -5.23
C PRO A 51 -12.83 -7.25 -4.41
N ILE A 52 -12.03 -8.11 -3.78
CA ILE A 52 -10.85 -7.72 -2.98
C ILE A 52 -9.92 -6.77 -3.71
N LYS A 53 -9.74 -6.98 -5.03
CA LYS A 53 -8.87 -6.15 -5.84
C LYS A 53 -9.27 -4.67 -5.75
N ILE A 54 -10.58 -4.37 -5.69
CA ILE A 54 -11.10 -2.99 -5.56
C ILE A 54 -10.72 -2.41 -4.20
N ILE A 55 -10.90 -3.17 -3.11
CA ILE A 55 -10.55 -2.73 -1.76
C ILE A 55 -9.05 -2.51 -1.62
N SER A 56 -8.24 -3.44 -2.13
CA SER A 56 -6.78 -3.31 -2.13
C SER A 56 -6.32 -2.09 -2.92
N ILE A 57 -6.94 -1.79 -4.07
CA ILE A 57 -6.67 -0.56 -4.84
C ILE A 57 -6.98 0.69 -4.00
N ILE A 58 -8.14 0.75 -3.35
CA ILE A 58 -8.52 1.88 -2.48
C ILE A 58 -7.49 2.05 -1.36
N LEU A 59 -7.06 0.94 -0.76
CA LEU A 59 -6.08 0.93 0.33
C LEU A 59 -4.69 1.41 -0.13
N PHE A 60 -4.26 1.01 -1.33
CA PHE A 60 -3.04 1.54 -1.95
C PHE A 60 -3.18 3.03 -2.29
N PHE A 61 -4.34 3.50 -2.76
CA PHE A 61 -4.58 4.94 -2.99
C PHE A 61 -4.44 5.74 -1.70
N ILE A 62 -4.97 5.24 -0.59
CA ILE A 62 -4.83 5.88 0.74
C ILE A 62 -3.35 5.92 1.14
N ALA A 63 -2.61 4.83 0.96
CA ALA A 63 -1.17 4.77 1.25
C ALA A 63 -0.37 5.76 0.39
N VAL A 64 -0.68 5.89 -0.90
CA VAL A 64 -0.09 6.90 -1.80
C VAL A 64 -0.42 8.31 -1.33
N PHE A 65 -1.68 8.57 -0.94
CA PHE A 65 -2.11 9.89 -0.48
C PHE A 65 -1.39 10.30 0.81
N ILE A 66 -1.28 9.40 1.79
CA ILE A 66 -0.52 9.61 3.03
C ILE A 66 0.96 9.80 2.69
N GLY A 67 1.55 8.96 1.84
CA GLY A 67 2.95 9.08 1.42
C GLY A 67 3.26 10.38 0.67
N HIS A 68 2.29 10.92 -0.09
CA HIS A 68 2.41 12.22 -0.76
C HIS A 68 2.28 13.39 0.22
N LYS A 69 1.30 13.34 1.13
CA LYS A 69 1.04 14.39 2.13
C LYS A 69 2.20 14.52 3.13
N TYR A 70 2.79 13.39 3.55
CA TYR A 70 3.87 13.35 4.53
C TYR A 70 5.25 13.12 3.88
N LYS A 71 5.49 13.67 2.68
CA LYS A 71 6.73 13.44 1.88
C LYS A 71 8.06 13.70 2.61
N ASN A 72 8.02 14.47 3.69
CA ASN A 72 9.19 14.84 4.50
C ASN A 72 9.59 13.77 5.52
N ASP A 73 8.73 12.78 5.79
CA ASP A 73 9.03 11.68 6.71
C ASP A 73 9.86 10.59 6.01
N TYR A 74 10.75 9.93 6.76
CA TYR A 74 11.75 9.01 6.19
C TYR A 74 11.13 7.87 5.37
N LEU A 75 10.02 7.31 5.85
CA LEU A 75 9.37 6.12 5.29
C LEU A 75 8.19 6.46 4.36
N ALA A 76 7.78 7.73 4.26
CA ALA A 76 6.70 8.16 3.38
C ALA A 76 7.02 7.94 1.90
N LYS A 77 8.25 8.27 1.48
CA LYS A 77 8.70 8.06 0.10
C LYS A 77 8.74 6.57 -0.25
N THR A 78 9.29 5.75 0.65
CA THR A 78 9.38 4.30 0.44
C THR A 78 7.99 3.66 0.38
N GLY A 79 7.09 3.99 1.32
CA GLY A 79 5.71 3.49 1.31
C GLY A 79 4.94 3.92 0.06
N ARG A 80 5.11 5.17 -0.39
CA ARG A 80 4.52 5.65 -1.65
C ARG A 80 5.05 4.90 -2.86
N ASN A 81 6.38 4.77 -3.01
CA ASN A 81 6.97 4.07 -4.14
C ASN A 81 6.56 2.59 -4.16
N LEU A 82 6.50 1.94 -2.99
CA LEU A 82 6.03 0.57 -2.85
C LEU A 82 4.57 0.43 -3.26
N SER A 83 3.68 1.31 -2.78
CA SER A 83 2.27 1.33 -3.19
C SER A 83 2.11 1.51 -4.70
N ILE A 84 2.85 2.43 -5.30
CA ILE A 84 2.80 2.67 -6.76
C ILE A 84 3.26 1.42 -7.51
N ALA A 85 4.36 0.79 -7.10
CA ALA A 85 4.84 -0.45 -7.69
C ALA A 85 3.79 -1.57 -7.58
N CYS A 86 3.13 -1.71 -6.43
CA CYS A 86 2.06 -2.69 -6.25
C CYS A 86 0.83 -2.41 -7.13
N ILE A 87 0.39 -1.16 -7.26
CA ILE A 87 -0.69 -0.78 -8.19
C ILE A 87 -0.31 -1.18 -9.63
N PHE A 88 0.94 -0.93 -10.02
CA PHE A 88 1.43 -1.26 -11.36
C PHE A 88 1.43 -2.78 -11.61
N ILE A 89 1.94 -3.55 -10.64
CA ILE A 89 1.93 -5.02 -10.69
C ILE A 89 0.49 -5.56 -10.77
N ILE A 90 -0.43 -5.06 -9.95
CA ILE A 90 -1.84 -5.50 -9.95
C ILE A 90 -2.51 -5.16 -11.30
N SER A 91 -2.20 -4.02 -11.88
CA SER A 91 -2.70 -3.60 -13.19
C SER A 91 -2.24 -4.55 -14.30
N ILE A 92 -0.93 -4.85 -14.34
CA ILE A 92 -0.36 -5.82 -15.30
C ILE A 92 -0.97 -7.21 -15.12
N LEU A 93 -1.05 -7.68 -13.87
CA LEU A 93 -1.59 -9.00 -13.56
C LEU A 93 -3.07 -9.11 -13.95
N THR A 94 -3.83 -8.03 -13.81
CA THR A 94 -5.23 -7.97 -14.23
C THR A 94 -5.35 -8.03 -15.75
N LEU A 95 -4.50 -7.30 -16.49
CA LEU A 95 -4.48 -7.33 -17.96
C LEU A 95 -4.15 -8.73 -18.50
N ILE A 96 -3.15 -9.40 -17.94
CA ILE A 96 -2.77 -10.77 -18.34
C ILE A 96 -3.89 -11.75 -18.00
N GLY A 97 -4.47 -11.65 -16.80
CA GLY A 97 -5.55 -12.52 -16.34
C GLY A 97 -6.87 -12.36 -17.10
N THR A 98 -7.09 -11.23 -17.78
CA THR A 98 -8.24 -11.06 -18.68
C THR A 98 -8.04 -11.64 -20.09
N GLN A 99 -6.84 -12.09 -20.43
CA GLN A 99 -6.49 -12.62 -21.76
C GLN A 99 -6.46 -14.17 -21.80
N PHE A 100 -6.73 -14.83 -20.67
CA PHE A 100 -6.85 -16.29 -20.51
C PHE A 100 -8.24 -16.66 -20.01
#